data_AF-A1T827-F1
#
_entry.id   AF-A1T827-F1
#
_cell.length_a   1.000
_cell.length_b   1.000
_cell.length_c   1.000
_cell.angle_alpha   90.00
_cell.angle_beta   90.00
_cell.angle_gamma   90.00
#
_symmetry.space_group_name_H-M   'P 1'
#
loop_
_entity.id
_entity.type
_entity.pdbx_description
1 polymer ?
#
loop_
_entity_poly.entity_id
_entity_poly.type
_entity_poly.pdbx_seq_one_letter_code
_entity_poly.pdbx_strand_id
1 'polypeptide(L)'
;MTDSSGVLPDFDMTGVEHLGFDDVRGPATFRNLPEELQRQLDQTQADDWERRSWRPSVYRDRPASDAEKFLLSWLGFDLERAEARPVDADDDSDTHLIARVRYTSGSVRRVDFPQLADQLEALR
;
A
#
# COMPACT_ATOMS: atom_id res chain seq x y z
N MET A 1 13.13 -27.24 0.31
CA MET A 1 13.49 -25.97 0.96
C MET A 1 13.67 -24.96 -0.16
N THR A 2 12.60 -24.30 -0.57
CA THR A 2 12.65 -23.22 -1.55
C THR A 2 12.89 -21.93 -0.79
N ASP A 3 14.07 -21.36 -1.04
CA ASP A 3 14.49 -20.04 -0.61
C ASP A 3 13.40 -19.03 -1.00
N SER A 4 12.61 -18.60 0.00
CA SER A 4 11.57 -17.58 -0.17
C SER A 4 12.18 -16.22 0.13
N SER A 5 13.21 -15.88 -0.64
CA SER A 5 13.65 -14.50 -0.76
C SER A 5 12.50 -13.76 -1.46
N GLY A 6 11.69 -13.04 -0.66
CA GLY A 6 10.45 -12.37 -1.06
C GLY A 6 10.68 -11.23 -2.05
N VAL A 7 11.03 -11.59 -3.28
CA VAL A 7 11.09 -10.68 -4.42
C VAL A 7 9.92 -11.05 -5.31
N LEU A 8 8.98 -10.13 -5.46
CA LEU A 8 7.91 -10.30 -6.44
C LEU A 8 8.51 -10.49 -7.83
N PRO A 9 7.91 -11.35 -8.68
CA PRO A 9 8.33 -11.43 -10.07
C PRO A 9 8.19 -10.04 -10.72
N ASP A 10 9.10 -9.72 -11.64
CA ASP A 10 8.98 -8.51 -12.44
C ASP A 10 7.71 -8.62 -13.29
N PHE A 11 6.70 -7.83 -12.96
CA PHE A 11 5.41 -7.87 -13.64
C PHE A 11 5.50 -7.05 -14.94
N ASP A 12 4.95 -7.58 -16.03
CA ASP A 12 4.73 -6.76 -17.22
C ASP A 12 3.63 -5.75 -16.93
N MET A 13 4.04 -4.48 -16.81
CA MET A 13 3.15 -3.36 -16.51
C MET A 13 2.60 -2.70 -17.79
N THR A 14 2.81 -3.29 -18.96
CA THR A 14 2.29 -2.78 -20.23
C THR A 14 0.76 -2.73 -20.21
N GLY A 15 0.20 -1.54 -20.41
CA GLY A 15 -1.26 -1.34 -20.44
C GLY A 15 -1.92 -1.14 -19.06
N VAL A 16 -1.14 -1.16 -17.98
CA VAL A 16 -1.61 -0.77 -16.65
C VAL A 16 -1.84 0.75 -16.62
N GLU A 17 -3.00 1.15 -16.11
CA GLU A 17 -3.35 2.56 -15.95
C GLU A 17 -3.36 2.93 -14.47
N HIS A 18 -2.57 3.93 -14.08
CA HIS A 18 -2.75 4.61 -12.80
C HIS A 18 -3.89 5.62 -12.93
N LEU A 19 -4.91 5.49 -12.08
CA LEU A 19 -6.09 6.35 -12.11
C LEU A 19 -5.91 7.66 -11.32
N GLY A 20 -4.71 7.89 -10.79
CA GLY A 20 -4.40 9.04 -9.95
C GLY A 20 -4.79 8.86 -8.48
N PHE A 21 -4.62 9.94 -7.73
CA PHE A 21 -4.90 10.00 -6.30
C PHE A 21 -6.40 10.20 -6.08
N ASP A 22 -7.06 9.16 -5.59
CA ASP A 22 -8.46 9.19 -5.24
C ASP A 22 -8.59 9.56 -3.75
N ASP A 23 -9.28 10.67 -3.42
CA ASP A 23 -9.45 11.10 -2.02
C ASP A 23 -10.26 10.09 -1.17
N VAL A 24 -10.96 9.16 -1.79
CA VAL A 24 -11.73 8.10 -1.14
C VAL A 24 -10.90 6.82 -0.99
N ARG A 25 -10.15 6.40 -2.02
CA ARG A 25 -9.44 5.11 -2.07
C ARG A 25 -7.94 5.19 -1.76
N GLY A 26 -7.36 6.38 -1.88
CA GLY A 26 -5.93 6.62 -1.68
C GLY A 26 -5.11 6.61 -2.98
N PRO A 27 -3.77 6.56 -2.86
CA PRO A 27 -2.84 6.80 -3.96
C PRO A 27 -2.70 5.65 -4.96
N ALA A 28 -3.09 4.44 -4.56
CA ALA A 28 -2.79 3.21 -5.28
C ALA A 28 -4.03 2.67 -6.03
N THR A 29 -4.67 3.48 -6.85
CA THR A 29 -5.82 3.06 -7.67
C THR A 29 -5.37 2.78 -9.10
N PHE A 30 -5.56 1.54 -9.57
CA PHE A 30 -5.09 1.08 -10.88
C PHE A 30 -6.20 0.38 -11.68
N ARG A 31 -6.01 0.29 -13.00
CA ARG A 31 -6.77 -0.59 -13.90
C ARG A 31 -5.85 -1.49 -14.70
N ASN A 32 -6.39 -2.61 -15.17
CA ASN A 32 -5.72 -3.59 -16.03
C ASN A 32 -4.45 -4.17 -15.40
N LEU A 33 -4.45 -4.34 -14.07
CA LEU A 33 -3.32 -4.97 -13.39
C LEU A 33 -3.12 -6.42 -13.89
N PRO A 34 -1.86 -6.88 -13.97
CA PRO A 34 -1.57 -8.29 -14.17
C PRO A 34 -2.32 -9.15 -13.15
N GLU A 35 -2.89 -10.28 -13.60
CA GLU A 35 -3.79 -11.11 -12.80
C GLU A 35 -3.18 -11.52 -11.45
N GLU A 36 -1.90 -11.87 -11.45
CA GLU A 36 -1.17 -12.24 -10.23
C GLU A 36 -1.06 -11.05 -9.24
N LEU A 37 -0.74 -9.86 -9.73
CA LEU A 37 -0.63 -8.66 -8.92
C LEU A 37 -2.00 -8.24 -8.37
N GLN A 38 -3.05 -8.32 -9.19
CA GLN A 38 -4.43 -8.11 -8.74
C GLN A 38 -4.83 -9.11 -7.65
N ARG A 39 -4.51 -10.40 -7.82
CA ARG A 39 -4.82 -11.45 -6.84
C ARG A 39 -4.16 -11.19 -5.49
N GLN A 40 -2.91 -10.74 -5.49
CA GLN A 40 -2.19 -10.42 -4.25
C GLN A 40 -2.80 -9.21 -3.52
N LEU A 41 -3.23 -8.19 -4.26
CA LEU A 41 -3.93 -7.03 -3.69
C LEU A 41 -5.31 -7.42 -3.14
N ASP A 42 -6.04 -8.27 -3.86
CA ASP A 42 -7.33 -8.78 -3.41
C ASP A 42 -7.20 -9.61 -2.14
N GLN A 43 -6.16 -10.44 -2.04
CA GLN A 43 -5.86 -11.18 -0.82
C GLN A 43 -5.51 -10.23 0.34
N THR A 44 -4.66 -9.24 0.09
CA THR A 44 -4.30 -8.23 1.10
C THR A 44 -5.54 -7.49 1.59
N GLN A 45 -6.45 -7.13 0.68
CA GLN A 45 -7.71 -6.49 1.01
C GLN A 45 -8.67 -7.40 1.79
N ALA A 46 -8.71 -8.70 1.47
CA ALA A 46 -9.49 -9.68 2.22
C ALA A 46 -8.98 -9.81 3.66
N ASP A 47 -7.67 -9.92 3.85
CA ASP A 47 -7.03 -9.99 5.16
C ASP A 47 -7.31 -8.71 5.98
N ASP A 48 -7.22 -7.53 5.34
CA ASP A 48 -7.55 -6.25 5.97
C ASP A 48 -9.03 -6.18 6.39
N TRP A 49 -9.93 -6.76 5.58
CA TRP A 49 -11.37 -6.77 5.82
C TRP A 49 -11.73 -7.66 7.01
N GLU A 50 -11.14 -8.84 7.13
CA GLU A 50 -11.32 -9.74 8.28
C GLU A 50 -10.84 -9.10 9.58
N ARG A 51 -9.78 -8.28 9.47
CA ARG A 51 -9.11 -7.61 10.58
C ARG A 51 -9.67 -6.22 10.90
N ARG A 52 -10.73 -5.79 10.22
CA ARG A 52 -11.24 -4.41 10.34
C ARG A 52 -11.84 -4.13 11.71
N SER A 53 -11.67 -2.88 12.15
CA SER A 53 -12.51 -2.32 13.20
C SER A 53 -13.89 -1.99 12.62
N TRP A 54 -14.94 -2.38 13.32
CA TRP A 54 -16.31 -1.96 12.99
C TRP A 54 -16.62 -0.52 13.40
N ARG A 55 -15.72 0.13 14.14
CA ARG A 55 -15.86 1.54 14.51
C ARG A 55 -15.39 2.42 13.36
N PRO A 56 -16.25 3.29 12.80
CA PRO A 56 -15.84 4.30 11.86
C PRO A 56 -14.72 5.17 12.45
N SER A 57 -13.80 5.62 11.61
CA SER A 57 -12.63 6.46 11.97
C SER A 57 -11.41 5.74 12.58
N VAL A 58 -11.54 4.49 13.01
CA VAL A 58 -10.38 3.69 13.45
C VAL A 58 -9.60 3.22 12.22
N TYR A 59 -8.33 3.60 12.16
CA TYR A 59 -7.39 3.03 11.20
C TYR A 59 -6.60 1.90 11.85
N ARG A 60 -6.01 1.04 11.02
CA ARG A 60 -5.06 0.03 11.44
C ARG A 60 -3.79 0.19 10.61
N ASP A 61 -2.67 0.15 11.28
CA ASP A 61 -1.36 0.14 10.65
C ASP A 61 -0.89 -1.31 10.50
N ARG A 62 -0.25 -1.59 9.35
CA ARG A 62 0.45 -2.85 9.08
C ARG A 62 1.60 -2.58 8.11
N PRO A 63 2.57 -3.51 8.00
CA PRO A 63 3.53 -3.46 6.89
C PRO A 63 2.79 -3.42 5.55
N ALA A 64 3.27 -2.57 4.63
CA ALA A 64 2.85 -2.58 3.24
C ALA A 64 3.15 -3.95 2.63
N SER A 65 2.19 -4.51 1.89
CA SER A 65 2.41 -5.79 1.22
C SER A 65 3.42 -5.62 0.09
N ASP A 66 4.05 -6.71 -0.34
CA ASP A 66 5.01 -6.65 -1.44
C ASP A 66 4.37 -6.06 -2.71
N ALA A 67 3.09 -6.38 -2.96
CA ALA A 67 2.34 -5.86 -4.10
C ALA A 67 2.13 -4.34 -4.02
N GLU A 68 1.83 -3.83 -2.82
CA GLU A 68 1.73 -2.39 -2.57
C GLU A 68 3.09 -1.69 -2.76
N LYS A 69 4.17 -2.29 -2.24
CA LYS A 69 5.54 -1.77 -2.45
C LYS A 69 5.93 -1.77 -3.92
N PHE A 70 5.67 -2.85 -4.65
CA PHE A 70 5.95 -2.95 -6.08
C PHE A 70 5.24 -1.85 -6.86
N LEU A 71 3.95 -1.63 -6.61
CA LEU A 71 3.18 -0.58 -7.29
C LEU A 71 3.67 0.83 -6.97
N LEU A 72 4.04 1.09 -5.72
CA LEU A 72 4.60 2.39 -5.33
C LEU A 72 5.98 2.62 -5.98
N SER A 73 6.84 1.60 -6.01
CA SER A 73 8.11 1.66 -6.73
C SER A 73 7.91 1.91 -8.22
N TRP A 74 6.94 1.24 -8.86
CA TRP A 74 6.58 1.45 -10.26
C TRP A 74 6.07 2.88 -10.54
N LEU A 75 5.34 3.49 -9.59
CA LEU A 75 4.94 4.90 -9.64
C LEU A 75 6.11 5.88 -9.43
N GLY A 76 7.30 5.39 -9.10
CA GLY A 76 8.50 6.21 -8.88
C GLY A 76 8.68 6.72 -7.46
N PHE A 77 7.96 6.17 -6.47
CA PHE A 77 8.21 6.52 -5.08
C PHE A 77 9.53 5.94 -4.58
N ASP A 78 10.28 6.75 -3.83
CA ASP A 78 11.51 6.33 -3.17
C ASP A 78 11.16 5.58 -1.89
N LEU A 79 11.14 4.25 -1.98
CA LEU A 79 10.81 3.37 -0.86
C LEU A 79 11.93 3.26 0.15
N GLU A 80 13.20 3.30 -0.27
CA GLU A 80 14.34 3.23 0.66
C GLU A 80 14.29 4.41 1.63
N ARG A 81 14.03 5.61 1.10
CA ARG A 81 13.81 6.81 1.92
C ARG A 81 12.57 6.69 2.81
N ALA A 82 11.51 6.07 2.32
CA ALA A 82 10.27 5.92 3.08
C ALA A 82 10.43 4.95 4.25
N GLU A 83 11.02 3.77 4.00
CA GLU A 83 11.25 2.74 5.00
C GLU A 83 12.20 3.24 6.09
N ALA A 84 13.22 4.05 5.74
CA ALA A 84 14.14 4.65 6.71
C ALA A 84 13.52 5.69 7.65
N ARG A 85 12.27 6.14 7.42
CA ARG A 85 11.57 7.08 8.30
C ARG A 85 10.71 6.31 9.30
N PRO A 86 10.83 6.60 10.61
CA PRO A 86 9.87 6.08 11.57
C PRO A 86 8.49 6.72 11.33
N VAL A 87 7.43 5.96 11.54
CA VAL A 87 6.05 6.49 11.47
C VAL A 87 5.76 7.39 12.66
N ASP A 88 6.28 7.04 13.84
CA ASP A 88 6.20 7.80 15.08
C ASP A 88 7.61 8.00 15.66
N ALA A 89 7.91 9.20 16.17
CA ALA A 89 9.26 9.58 16.62
C ALA A 89 9.82 8.75 17.79
N ASP A 90 8.97 7.96 18.45
CA ASP A 90 9.29 7.15 19.63
C ASP A 90 9.31 5.64 19.34
N ASP A 91 9.14 5.21 18.07
CA ASP A 91 9.06 3.80 17.69
C ASP A 91 10.41 3.31 17.10
N ASP A 92 11.11 2.47 17.88
CA ASP A 92 12.38 1.81 17.53
C ASP A 92 12.18 0.50 16.73
N SER A 93 10.96 0.22 16.26
CA SER A 93 10.66 -0.99 15.49
C SER A 93 11.18 -0.92 14.05
N ASP A 94 11.45 -2.11 13.48
CA ASP A 94 12.04 -2.30 12.15
C ASP A 94 11.46 -1.33 11.10
N THR A 95 12.37 -0.64 10.40
CA THR A 95 12.10 0.31 9.31
C THR A 95 11.40 -0.39 8.15
N HIS A 96 10.08 -0.47 8.22
CA HIS A 96 9.21 -0.99 7.17
C HIS A 96 8.27 0.11 6.69
N LEU A 97 7.91 0.05 5.40
CA LEU A 97 6.86 0.90 4.87
C LEU A 97 5.53 0.47 5.49
N ILE A 98 4.81 1.41 6.11
CA ILE A 98 3.54 1.17 6.77
C ILE A 98 2.38 1.58 5.85
N ALA A 99 1.45 0.65 5.67
CA ALA A 99 0.14 0.89 5.10
C ALA A 99 -0.87 1.17 6.22
N ARG A 100 -1.40 2.40 6.23
CA ARG A 100 -2.47 2.83 7.14
C ARG A 100 -3.82 2.58 6.46
N VAL A 101 -4.56 1.62 6.98
CA VAL A 101 -5.83 1.16 6.39
C VAL A 101 -7.01 1.70 7.18
N ARG A 102 -7.96 2.33 6.50
CA ARG A 102 -9.23 2.81 7.06
C ARG A 102 -10.40 2.30 6.24
N TYR A 103 -11.44 1.84 6.92
CA TYR A 103 -12.75 1.62 6.31
C TYR A 103 -13.66 2.81 6.58
N THR A 104 -14.17 3.41 5.50
CA THR A 104 -15.18 4.48 5.61
C THR A 104 -16.57 3.88 5.81
N SER A 105 -17.56 4.71 6.14
CA SER A 105 -18.96 4.29 6.37
C SER A 105 -19.59 3.53 5.18
N GLY A 106 -19.04 3.67 3.98
CA GLY A 106 -19.48 2.93 2.77
C GLY A 106 -18.77 1.59 2.54
N SER A 107 -18.05 1.04 3.53
CA SER A 107 -17.14 -0.12 3.35
C SER A 107 -16.02 0.12 2.34
N VAL A 108 -15.79 1.37 1.92
CA VAL A 108 -14.68 1.71 1.04
C VAL A 108 -13.39 1.67 1.86
N ARG A 109 -12.46 0.83 1.42
CA ARG A 109 -11.10 0.73 1.94
C ARG A 109 -10.28 1.90 1.39
N ARG A 110 -9.69 2.67 2.30
CA ARG A 110 -8.66 3.66 2.00
C ARG A 110 -7.33 3.17 2.55
N VAL A 111 -6.29 3.29 1.74
CA VAL A 111 -4.91 3.00 2.15
C VAL A 111 -4.10 4.27 2.01
N ASP A 112 -3.41 4.66 3.06
CA ASP A 112 -2.47 5.77 3.06
C ASP A 112 -1.07 5.24 3.45
N PHE A 113 -0.02 5.91 2.97
CA PHE A 113 1.38 5.58 3.29
C PHE A 113 2.03 6.79 3.97
N PRO A 114 1.96 6.91 5.31
CA PRO A 114 2.40 8.12 6.02
C PRO A 114 3.86 8.52 5.73
N GLN A 115 4.75 7.55 5.57
CA GLN A 115 6.16 7.79 5.25
C GLN A 115 6.39 8.42 3.85
N LEU A 116 5.41 8.28 2.95
CA LEU A 116 5.40 8.84 1.61
C LEU A 116 4.62 10.16 1.50
N ALA A 117 4.05 10.68 2.60
CA ALA A 117 3.16 11.86 2.57
C ALA A 117 3.76 13.05 1.79
N ASP A 118 5.02 13.40 2.03
CA ASP A 118 5.69 14.51 1.34
C ASP A 118 5.85 14.26 -0.16
N GLN A 119 6.10 13.01 -0.57
CA GLN A 119 6.20 12.63 -1.99
C GLN A 119 4.83 12.65 -2.66
N LEU A 120 3.79 12.23 -1.92
CA LEU A 120 2.40 12.23 -2.37
C LEU A 120 1.85 13.65 -2.54
N GLU A 121 2.21 14.58 -1.66
CA GLU A 121 1.85 15.99 -1.80
C GLU A 121 2.49 16.64 -3.03
N ALA A 122 3.72 16.26 -3.37
CA ALA A 122 4.41 16.80 -4.55
C ALA A 122 3.78 16.40 -5.90
N LEU A 123 2.90 15.40 -5.90
CA LEU A 123 2.18 14.91 -7.09
C LEU A 123 0.78 15.51 -7.27
N ARG A 124 0.35 16.38 -6.35
CA ARG A 124 -0.93 17.12 -6.39
C ARG A 124 -0.75 18.50 -7.00
#